data_AF-D5EPL5-F1
#
_entry.id   AF-D5EPL5-F1
#
_cell.length_a   1.000
_cell.length_b   1.000
_cell.length_c   1.000
_cell.angle_alpha   90.00
_cell.angle_beta   90.00
_cell.angle_gamma   90.00
#
_symmetry.space_group_name_H-M   'P 1'
#
loop_
_entity.id
_entity.type
_entity.pdbx_description
1 polymer ?
#
loop_
_entity_poly.entity_id
_entity_poly.type
_entity_poly.pdbx_seq_one_letter_code
_entity_poly.pdbx_strand_id
1 'polypeptide(L)'
;MKTSERFTVYIVGFLVGMVIVSMMMARRAAKRDQAIDPWHQHHEQVQAAGVEPLPEGVQAAMLEGAVLRFGYLPDQASAKERVWLLNFQKSYPYVRVVENLETGALSYMAADQIRVVLADEVDVTDLKPMLDELKIRLRMFNRKEQLVVLGVLSTEIDAVPATLEALKPWHSLFRQVGPDLIEFKD
;
A
#
# COMPACT_ATOMS: atom_id res chain seq x y z
N MET A 1 -25.87 52.84 5.89
CA MET A 1 -25.93 51.46 6.41
C MET A 1 -26.10 51.50 7.91
N LYS A 2 -27.23 51.00 8.39
CA LYS A 2 -27.47 50.85 9.84
C LYS A 2 -26.58 49.73 10.37
N THR A 3 -26.15 49.82 11.63
CA THR A 3 -25.24 48.85 12.27
C THR A 3 -25.76 47.41 12.16
N SER A 4 -27.09 47.23 12.21
CA SER A 4 -27.78 45.95 12.03
C SER A 4 -27.60 45.32 10.63
N GLU A 5 -27.54 46.12 9.57
CA GLU A 5 -27.30 45.63 8.19
C GLU A 5 -25.88 45.10 8.04
N ARG A 6 -24.89 45.76 8.68
CA ARG A 6 -23.49 45.32 8.70
C ARG A 6 -23.35 43.98 9.44
N PHE A 7 -23.99 43.84 10.60
CA PHE A 7 -24.02 42.57 11.34
C PHE A 7 -24.64 41.44 10.52
N THR A 8 -25.75 41.71 9.81
CA THR A 8 -26.42 40.70 8.98
C THR A 8 -25.52 40.22 7.85
N VAL A 9 -24.83 41.13 7.15
CA VAL A 9 -23.90 40.78 6.07
C VAL A 9 -22.72 39.94 6.59
N TYR A 10 -22.17 40.28 7.77
CA TYR A 10 -21.09 39.48 8.36
C TYR A 10 -21.53 38.08 8.78
N ILE A 11 -22.72 37.95 9.36
CA ILE A 11 -23.26 36.63 9.77
C ILE A 11 -23.54 35.77 8.54
N VAL A 12 -24.16 36.34 7.50
CA VAL A 12 -24.44 35.61 6.26
C VAL A 12 -23.14 35.19 5.57
N GLY A 13 -22.14 36.09 5.48
CA GLY A 13 -20.82 35.77 4.93
C GLY A 13 -20.11 34.65 5.70
N PHE A 14 -20.20 34.67 7.04
CA PHE A 14 -19.62 33.65 7.90
C PHE A 14 -20.31 32.29 7.72
N LEU A 15 -21.64 32.26 7.66
CA LEU A 15 -22.41 31.02 7.43
C LEU A 15 -22.11 30.42 6.06
N VAL A 16 -22.04 31.24 5.02
CA VAL A 16 -21.66 30.79 3.67
C VAL A 16 -20.23 30.25 3.66
N GLY A 17 -19.29 30.95 4.33
CA GLY A 17 -17.91 30.48 4.48
C GLY A 17 -17.83 29.13 5.19
N MET A 18 -18.58 28.93 6.28
CA MET A 18 -18.65 27.65 6.99
C MET A 18 -19.19 26.52 6.12
N VAL A 19 -20.23 26.78 5.32
CA VAL A 19 -20.80 25.78 4.40
C VAL A 19 -19.79 25.37 3.33
N ILE A 20 -19.07 26.33 2.74
CA ILE A 20 -18.03 26.05 1.72
C ILE A 20 -16.89 25.22 2.33
N VAL A 21 -16.39 25.60 3.51
CA VAL A 21 -15.32 24.85 4.20
C VAL A 21 -15.79 23.45 4.58
N SER A 22 -17.02 23.32 5.08
CA SER A 22 -17.64 22.03 5.41
C SER A 22 -17.74 21.13 4.19
N MET A 23 -18.23 21.64 3.05
CA MET A 23 -18.26 20.90 1.79
C MET A 23 -16.85 20.50 1.31
N MET A 24 -15.85 21.36 1.48
CA MET A 24 -14.48 21.07 1.07
C MET A 24 -13.84 20.00 1.96
N MET A 25 -14.09 20.05 3.27
CA MET A 25 -13.69 19.02 4.25
C MET A 25 -14.41 17.70 3.98
N ALA A 26 -15.72 17.72 3.74
CA ALA A 26 -16.51 16.54 3.39
C ALA A 26 -16.06 15.90 2.07
N ARG A 27 -15.72 16.70 1.05
CA ARG A 27 -15.11 16.18 -0.20
C ARG A 27 -13.72 15.58 0.04
N ARG A 28 -12.88 16.19 0.88
CA ARG A 28 -11.58 15.63 1.25
C ARG A 28 -11.70 14.36 2.07
N ALA A 29 -12.65 14.30 3.00
CA ALA A 29 -12.99 13.11 3.78
C ALA A 29 -13.55 12.02 2.86
N ALA A 30 -14.51 12.32 2.00
CA ALA A 30 -15.04 11.36 1.02
C ALA A 30 -13.98 10.88 0.02
N LYS A 31 -12.99 11.70 -0.36
CA LYS A 31 -11.83 11.28 -1.17
C LYS A 31 -10.84 10.42 -0.37
N ARG A 32 -10.78 10.57 0.96
CA ARG A 32 -10.07 9.68 1.88
C ARG A 32 -10.85 8.40 2.17
N ASP A 33 -12.19 8.45 2.19
CA ASP A 33 -13.07 7.30 2.44
C ASP A 33 -13.32 6.47 1.18
N GLN A 34 -13.35 7.07 -0.02
CA GLN A 34 -13.18 6.32 -1.28
C GLN A 34 -11.77 5.74 -1.42
N ALA A 35 -10.85 6.16 -0.55
CA ALA A 35 -9.54 5.58 -0.33
C ALA A 35 -9.49 4.78 1.00
N ILE A 36 -10.60 4.14 1.39
CA ILE A 36 -10.52 3.05 2.38
C ILE A 36 -9.61 1.99 1.76
N ASP A 37 -8.38 1.94 2.27
CA ASP A 37 -7.41 0.93 1.94
C ASP A 37 -8.02 -0.44 2.28
N PRO A 38 -8.10 -1.41 1.35
CA PRO A 38 -8.63 -2.74 1.62
C PRO A 38 -8.07 -3.35 2.91
N TRP A 39 -6.81 -3.04 3.24
CA TRP A 39 -6.14 -3.50 4.45
C TRP A 39 -6.77 -2.98 5.77
N HIS A 40 -7.47 -1.84 5.79
CA HIS A 40 -8.18 -1.36 6.98
C HIS A 40 -9.41 -2.21 7.32
N GLN A 41 -10.10 -2.76 6.30
CA GLN A 41 -11.28 -3.61 6.51
C GLN A 41 -10.89 -5.02 6.99
N HIS A 42 -9.71 -5.51 6.61
CA HIS A 42 -9.22 -6.82 7.03
C HIS A 42 -8.67 -6.85 8.46
N HIS A 43 -8.33 -5.70 9.06
CA HIS A 43 -7.84 -5.65 10.43
C HIS A 43 -8.78 -6.29 11.47
N GLU A 44 -10.10 -6.16 11.27
CA GLU A 44 -11.09 -6.66 12.22
C GLU A 44 -11.33 -8.17 12.11
N GLN A 45 -10.88 -8.83 11.03
CA GLN A 45 -11.27 -10.22 10.73
C GLN A 45 -10.23 -11.29 11.09
N VAL A 46 -8.95 -10.98 11.33
CA VAL A 46 -7.88 -12.01 11.29
C VAL A 46 -7.24 -12.40 12.64
N GLN A 47 -7.77 -11.96 13.78
CA GLN A 47 -7.18 -12.36 15.08
C GLN A 47 -7.41 -13.83 15.52
N ALA A 48 -8.02 -14.70 14.69
CA ALA A 48 -8.49 -16.01 15.15
C ALA A 48 -7.91 -17.26 14.44
N ALA A 49 -7.00 -17.13 13.48
CA ALA A 49 -6.50 -18.29 12.73
C ALA A 49 -4.99 -18.50 12.86
N GLY A 50 -4.58 -19.47 13.70
CA GLY A 50 -3.35 -20.26 13.56
C GLY A 50 -2.07 -19.50 13.20
N VAL A 51 -1.71 -18.47 13.97
CA VAL A 51 -0.51 -17.66 13.71
C VAL A 51 0.71 -18.43 14.21
N GLU A 52 1.58 -18.87 13.30
CA GLU A 52 2.94 -19.26 13.68
C GLU A 52 3.73 -18.00 14.11
N PRO A 53 4.58 -18.11 15.15
CA PRO A 53 5.42 -16.99 15.57
C PRO A 53 6.38 -16.58 14.44
N LEU A 54 6.83 -15.34 14.47
CA LEU A 54 7.93 -14.88 13.62
C LEU A 54 9.18 -15.74 13.87
N PRO A 55 10.00 -15.99 12.83
CA PRO A 55 11.17 -16.84 12.94
C PRO A 55 12.24 -16.20 13.83
N GLU A 56 13.08 -17.04 14.43
CA GLU A 56 14.24 -16.57 15.18
C GLU A 56 15.20 -15.81 14.24
N GLY A 57 15.72 -14.66 14.68
CA GLY A 57 16.60 -13.82 13.87
C GLY A 57 15.89 -12.77 13.01
N VAL A 58 14.56 -12.62 13.15
CA VAL A 58 13.85 -11.47 12.57
C VAL A 58 14.40 -10.15 13.13
N GLN A 59 14.46 -9.12 12.29
CA GLN A 59 14.90 -7.78 12.71
C GLN A 59 14.03 -7.26 13.85
N ALA A 60 14.67 -6.65 14.85
CA ALA A 60 14.01 -6.25 16.11
C ALA A 60 12.80 -5.33 15.87
N ALA A 61 12.90 -4.42 14.89
CA ALA A 61 11.81 -3.53 14.51
C ALA A 61 10.56 -4.29 14.04
N MET A 62 10.68 -5.51 13.52
CA MET A 62 9.54 -6.32 13.07
C MET A 62 8.74 -6.93 14.22
N LEU A 63 9.34 -7.07 15.40
CA LEU A 63 8.69 -7.63 16.59
C LEU A 63 7.60 -6.69 17.15
N GLU A 64 7.64 -5.41 16.79
CA GLU A 64 6.60 -4.44 17.19
C GLU A 64 5.31 -4.58 16.35
N GLY A 65 5.39 -5.28 15.21
CA GLY A 65 4.28 -5.46 14.29
C GLY A 65 3.29 -6.52 14.76
N ALA A 66 2.00 -6.27 14.59
CA ALA A 66 0.98 -7.29 14.80
C ALA A 66 0.90 -8.18 13.56
N VAL A 67 1.02 -9.51 13.74
CA VAL A 67 0.81 -10.45 12.64
C VAL A 67 -0.66 -10.43 12.25
N LEU A 68 -0.94 -9.98 11.04
CA LEU A 68 -2.26 -10.02 10.44
C LEU A 68 -2.53 -11.34 9.75
N ARG A 69 -1.55 -11.91 9.08
CA ARG A 69 -1.73 -13.16 8.34
C ARG A 69 -0.44 -13.94 8.26
N PHE A 70 -0.59 -15.25 8.20
CA PHE A 70 0.49 -16.21 8.07
C PHE A 70 0.13 -17.27 7.02
N GLY A 71 1.13 -17.80 6.34
CA GLY A 71 0.94 -18.89 5.40
C GLY A 71 2.20 -19.27 4.65
N TYR A 72 2.04 -20.24 3.76
CA TYR A 72 3.10 -20.83 2.97
C TYR A 72 2.82 -20.62 1.49
N LEU A 73 3.84 -20.29 0.70
CA LEU A 73 3.71 -20.10 -0.75
C LEU A 73 4.59 -21.07 -1.54
N PRO A 74 4.11 -21.59 -2.69
CA PRO A 74 2.75 -21.43 -3.23
C PRO A 74 1.67 -22.20 -2.47
N ASP A 75 1.99 -23.34 -1.84
CA ASP A 75 1.11 -24.12 -0.96
C ASP A 75 1.93 -25.03 -0.01
N GLN A 76 1.41 -25.39 1.17
CA GLN A 76 2.13 -26.15 2.22
C GLN A 76 2.87 -27.41 1.73
N ALA A 77 2.27 -28.18 0.81
CA ALA A 77 2.87 -29.44 0.34
C ALA A 77 4.14 -29.25 -0.51
N SER A 78 4.33 -28.06 -1.08
CA SER A 78 5.47 -27.71 -1.95
C SER A 78 6.03 -26.33 -1.62
N ALA A 79 5.86 -25.91 -0.36
CA ALA A 79 6.16 -24.57 0.08
C ALA A 79 7.65 -24.30 -0.07
N LYS A 80 7.97 -23.18 -0.71
CA LYS A 80 9.33 -22.65 -0.80
C LYS A 80 9.54 -21.47 0.14
N GLU A 81 8.43 -20.80 0.48
CA GLU A 81 8.43 -19.59 1.27
C GLU A 81 7.45 -19.74 2.43
N ARG A 82 7.86 -19.22 3.58
CA ARG A 82 6.99 -18.96 4.71
C ARG A 82 6.83 -17.45 4.85
N VAL A 83 5.60 -16.99 4.97
CA VAL A 83 5.27 -15.58 4.82
C VAL A 83 4.42 -15.10 5.99
N TRP A 84 4.75 -13.91 6.49
CA TRP A 84 3.97 -13.19 7.48
C TRP A 84 3.64 -11.80 6.93
N LEU A 85 2.39 -11.40 7.12
CA LEU A 85 1.93 -10.04 6.87
C LEU A 85 1.77 -9.35 8.21
N LEU A 86 2.54 -8.30 8.43
CA LEU A 86 2.57 -7.51 9.65
C LEU A 86 1.88 -6.16 9.42
N ASN A 87 1.23 -5.66 10.45
CA ASN A 87 0.81 -4.27 10.52
C ASN A 87 1.42 -3.53 11.70
N PHE A 88 1.75 -2.26 11.46
CA PHE A 88 2.31 -1.35 12.46
C PHE A 88 1.32 -0.20 12.71
N GLN A 89 0.82 -0.08 13.94
CA GLN A 89 -0.18 0.94 14.28
C GLN A 89 0.35 2.38 14.22
N LYS A 90 1.68 2.58 14.29
CA LYS A 90 2.32 3.92 14.40
C LYS A 90 3.30 4.25 13.28
N SER A 91 3.61 3.32 12.38
CA SER A 91 4.59 3.49 11.29
C SER A 91 4.17 2.70 10.05
N TYR A 92 4.97 2.80 8.98
CA TYR A 92 4.67 2.36 7.60
C TYR A 92 3.89 1.03 7.51
N PRO A 93 2.66 1.00 6.94
CA PRO A 93 1.60 0.25 7.61
C PRO A 93 1.53 -1.25 7.31
N TYR A 94 2.10 -1.78 6.23
CA TYR A 94 2.02 -3.24 5.98
C TYR A 94 3.34 -3.81 5.48
N VAL A 95 3.91 -4.73 6.25
CA VAL A 95 5.20 -5.36 5.94
C VAL A 95 4.99 -6.85 5.68
N ARG A 96 5.54 -7.32 4.57
CA ARG A 96 5.66 -8.73 4.25
C ARG A 96 7.04 -9.21 4.68
N VAL A 97 7.07 -10.12 5.64
CA VAL A 97 8.27 -10.87 6.04
C VAL A 97 8.24 -12.21 5.31
N VAL A 98 9.31 -12.53 4.60
CA VAL A 98 9.44 -13.78 3.86
C VAL A 98 10.67 -14.51 4.33
N GLU A 99 10.49 -15.76 4.71
CA GLU A 99 11.58 -16.71 4.93
C GLU A 99 11.63 -17.69 3.76
N ASN A 100 12.81 -17.81 3.16
CA ASN A 100 13.08 -18.86 2.20
C ASN A 100 13.34 -20.17 2.96
N LEU A 101 12.51 -21.20 2.72
CA LEU A 101 12.58 -22.46 3.47
C LEU A 101 13.78 -23.34 3.08
N GLU A 102 14.40 -23.11 1.92
CA GLU A 102 15.60 -23.84 1.49
C GLU A 102 16.87 -23.31 2.17
N THR A 103 16.95 -22.00 2.38
CA THR A 103 18.16 -21.31 2.88
C THR A 103 18.02 -20.75 4.29
N GLY A 104 16.80 -20.62 4.81
CA GLY A 104 16.48 -19.90 6.05
C GLY A 104 16.64 -18.37 5.95
N ALA A 105 16.90 -17.84 4.75
CA ALA A 105 17.13 -16.41 4.57
C ALA A 105 15.84 -15.59 4.74
N LEU A 106 15.93 -14.50 5.51
CA LEU A 106 14.83 -13.56 5.73
C LEU A 106 14.93 -12.36 4.80
N SER A 107 13.79 -11.96 4.24
CA SER A 107 13.65 -10.73 3.47
C SER A 107 12.40 -9.96 3.90
N TYR A 108 12.48 -8.64 3.75
CA TYR A 108 11.48 -7.71 4.23
C TYR A 108 11.07 -6.80 3.09
N MET A 109 9.77 -6.60 2.91
CA MET A 109 9.25 -5.76 1.84
C MET A 109 7.90 -5.16 2.22
N ALA A 110 7.50 -4.11 1.53
CA ALA A 110 6.13 -3.64 1.64
C ALA A 110 5.15 -4.73 1.15
N ALA A 111 4.09 -4.97 1.91
CA ALA A 111 3.08 -5.96 1.54
C ALA A 111 2.06 -5.41 0.53
N ASP A 112 1.94 -4.09 0.47
CA ASP A 112 0.84 -3.40 -0.19
C ASP A 112 1.28 -2.64 -1.46
N GLN A 113 2.56 -2.75 -1.83
CA GLN A 113 3.13 -2.10 -2.99
C GLN A 113 4.35 -2.81 -3.56
N ILE A 114 4.67 -2.44 -4.81
CA ILE A 114 5.84 -2.89 -5.54
C ILE A 114 6.58 -1.70 -6.13
N ARG A 115 7.85 -1.91 -6.48
CA ARG A 115 8.71 -0.92 -7.11
C ARG A 115 8.94 -1.29 -8.57
N VAL A 116 8.82 -0.29 -9.43
CA VAL A 116 9.04 -0.43 -10.87
C VAL A 116 9.95 0.68 -11.36
N VAL A 117 10.96 0.32 -12.14
CA VAL A 117 11.80 1.24 -12.90
C VAL A 117 11.36 1.19 -14.35
N LEU A 118 10.96 2.33 -14.90
CA LEU A 118 10.48 2.47 -16.27
C LEU A 118 11.62 2.33 -17.28
N ALA A 119 11.29 1.92 -18.51
CA ALA A 119 12.22 1.94 -19.61
C ALA A 119 12.56 3.38 -20.05
N ASP A 120 13.69 3.57 -20.76
CA ASP A 120 14.30 4.89 -21.04
C ASP A 120 13.39 5.91 -21.75
N GLU A 121 12.35 5.45 -22.43
CA GLU A 121 11.43 6.30 -23.22
C GLU A 121 9.97 6.21 -22.76
N VAL A 122 9.71 5.49 -21.67
CA VAL A 122 8.36 5.29 -21.14
C VAL A 122 8.05 6.40 -20.14
N ASP A 123 6.99 7.16 -20.39
CA ASP A 123 6.45 8.13 -19.43
C ASP A 123 5.47 7.45 -18.48
N VAL A 124 5.29 8.01 -17.29
CA VAL A 124 4.31 7.52 -16.31
C VAL A 124 2.89 7.45 -16.87
N THR A 125 2.55 8.32 -17.84
CA THR A 125 1.24 8.33 -18.49
C THR A 125 1.00 7.11 -19.39
N ASP A 126 2.06 6.51 -19.94
CA ASP A 126 1.98 5.29 -20.76
C ASP A 126 1.59 4.06 -19.94
N LEU A 127 1.69 4.12 -18.61
CA LEU A 127 1.23 3.07 -17.70
C LEU A 127 -0.30 3.00 -17.60
N LYS A 128 -1.01 4.05 -18.02
CA LYS A 128 -2.46 4.18 -17.76
C LYS A 128 -3.28 2.97 -18.25
N PRO A 129 -3.11 2.43 -19.47
CA PRO A 129 -3.90 1.30 -19.94
C PRO A 129 -3.76 0.08 -19.03
N MET A 130 -2.53 -0.22 -18.62
CA MET A 130 -2.24 -1.31 -17.69
C MET A 130 -2.85 -1.07 -16.31
N LEU A 131 -2.67 0.13 -15.75
CA LEU A 131 -3.18 0.47 -14.42
C LEU A 131 -4.72 0.36 -14.38
N ASP A 132 -5.39 0.78 -15.44
CA ASP A 132 -6.85 0.67 -15.57
C ASP A 132 -7.29 -0.79 -15.71
N GLU A 133 -6.59 -1.60 -16.53
CA GLU A 133 -6.90 -3.01 -16.76
C GLU A 133 -6.72 -3.84 -15.48
N LEU A 134 -5.57 -3.70 -14.82
CA LEU A 134 -5.25 -4.39 -13.59
C LEU A 134 -5.94 -3.79 -12.36
N LYS A 135 -6.56 -2.61 -12.50
CA LYS A 135 -7.17 -1.82 -11.42
C LYS A 135 -6.18 -1.52 -10.29
N ILE A 136 -4.91 -1.34 -10.64
CA ILE A 136 -3.84 -1.02 -9.70
C ILE A 136 -3.68 0.49 -9.62
N ARG A 137 -3.50 1.00 -8.40
CA ARG A 137 -3.23 2.43 -8.17
C ARG A 137 -1.74 2.75 -8.31
N LEU A 138 -1.43 3.86 -8.99
CA LEU A 138 -0.14 4.53 -8.87
C LEU A 138 -0.07 5.25 -7.52
N ARG A 139 0.91 4.91 -6.69
CA ARG A 139 1.08 5.51 -5.35
C ARG A 139 2.07 6.67 -5.35
N MET A 140 3.18 6.50 -6.05
CA MET A 140 4.26 7.48 -6.13
C MET A 140 4.94 7.36 -7.49
N PHE A 141 5.46 8.48 -8.01
CA PHE A 141 6.40 8.46 -9.11
C PHE A 141 7.52 9.46 -8.87
N ASN A 142 8.73 9.12 -9.30
CA ASN A 142 9.89 9.98 -9.34
C ASN A 142 10.42 10.02 -10.78
N ARG A 143 10.15 11.13 -11.46
CA ARG A 143 10.54 11.33 -12.86
C ARG A 143 12.06 11.35 -13.07
N LYS A 144 12.84 11.80 -12.08
CA LYS A 144 14.31 11.87 -12.22
C LYS A 144 14.94 10.47 -12.21
N GLU A 145 14.35 9.57 -11.43
CA GLU A 145 14.84 8.19 -11.28
C GLU A 145 14.11 7.20 -12.18
N GLN A 146 13.13 7.67 -12.97
CA GLN A 146 12.23 6.82 -13.75
C GLN A 146 11.62 5.70 -12.90
N LEU A 147 11.23 6.05 -11.68
CA LEU A 147 10.78 5.10 -10.67
C LEU A 147 9.31 5.35 -10.37
N VAL A 148 8.53 4.29 -10.32
CA VAL A 148 7.14 4.32 -9.88
C VAL A 148 6.90 3.27 -8.80
N VAL A 149 6.00 3.61 -7.88
CA VAL A 149 5.50 2.71 -6.84
C VAL A 149 4.05 2.44 -7.16
N LEU A 150 3.73 1.16 -7.32
CA LEU A 150 2.38 0.69 -7.64
C LEU A 150 1.79 -0.03 -6.43
N GLY A 151 0.48 0.04 -6.24
CA GLY A 151 -0.21 -0.85 -5.32
C GLY A 151 -0.17 -2.31 -5.79
N VAL A 152 -0.64 -3.21 -4.93
CA VAL A 152 -0.86 -4.62 -5.25
C VAL A 152 -2.32 -4.90 -5.61
N LEU A 153 -2.56 -6.06 -6.23
CA LEU A 153 -3.88 -6.52 -6.69
C LEU A 153 -4.86 -6.90 -5.56
N SER A 154 -4.33 -7.38 -4.44
CA SER A 154 -5.12 -7.90 -3.31
C SER A 154 -4.43 -7.64 -1.97
N THR A 155 -5.06 -8.04 -0.87
CA THR A 155 -4.51 -8.01 0.50
C THR A 155 -4.08 -9.39 0.99
N GLU A 156 -4.04 -10.34 0.07
CA GLU A 156 -3.74 -11.74 0.34
C GLU A 156 -2.22 -11.94 0.47
N ILE A 157 -1.82 -13.10 0.98
CA ILE A 157 -0.40 -13.37 1.30
C ILE A 157 0.51 -13.43 0.07
N ASP A 158 -0.08 -13.69 -1.10
CA ASP A 158 0.55 -13.73 -2.41
C ASP A 158 0.38 -12.42 -3.19
N ALA A 159 -0.14 -11.34 -2.59
CA ALA A 159 -0.45 -10.10 -3.30
C ALA A 159 0.73 -9.55 -4.10
N VAL A 160 1.94 -9.52 -3.52
CA VAL A 160 3.16 -9.09 -4.20
C VAL A 160 3.51 -10.00 -5.38
N PRO A 161 3.76 -11.32 -5.21
CA PRO A 161 4.09 -12.20 -6.33
C PRO A 161 2.99 -12.26 -7.39
N ALA A 162 1.71 -12.30 -7.01
CA ALA A 162 0.59 -12.27 -7.96
C ALA A 162 0.58 -10.98 -8.79
N THR A 163 0.89 -9.84 -8.17
CA THR A 163 1.00 -8.56 -8.89
C THR A 163 2.19 -8.56 -9.85
N LEU A 164 3.35 -9.09 -9.45
CA LEU A 164 4.52 -9.20 -10.32
C LEU A 164 4.23 -10.10 -11.53
N GLU A 165 3.52 -11.21 -11.34
CA GLU A 165 3.09 -12.09 -12.42
C GLU A 165 2.13 -11.39 -13.39
N ALA A 166 1.15 -10.66 -12.88
CA ALA A 166 0.17 -9.92 -13.70
C ALA A 166 0.80 -8.80 -14.54
N LEU A 167 1.98 -8.31 -14.16
CA LEU A 167 2.71 -7.28 -14.89
C LEU A 167 3.58 -7.83 -16.04
N LYS A 168 3.81 -9.16 -16.10
CA LYS A 168 4.63 -9.78 -17.16
C LYS A 168 4.19 -9.45 -18.60
N PRO A 169 2.88 -9.40 -18.94
CA PRO A 169 2.45 -9.01 -20.28
C PRO A 169 2.91 -7.59 -20.67
N TRP A 170 3.15 -6.74 -19.69
CA TRP A 170 3.53 -5.33 -19.83
C TRP A 170 5.03 -5.08 -19.67
N HIS A 171 5.86 -6.14 -19.69
CA HIS A 171 7.30 -6.05 -19.41
C HIS A 171 8.05 -5.01 -20.28
N SER A 172 7.58 -4.72 -21.49
CA SER A 172 8.17 -3.70 -22.36
C SER A 172 8.12 -2.28 -21.79
N LEU A 173 7.22 -2.02 -20.83
CA LEU A 173 7.12 -0.73 -20.15
C LEU A 173 8.20 -0.55 -19.07
N PHE A 174 8.88 -1.64 -18.69
CA PHE A 174 9.72 -1.69 -17.50
C PHE A 174 11.16 -2.08 -17.84
N ARG A 175 12.11 -1.39 -17.21
CA ARG A 175 13.48 -1.88 -17.10
C ARG A 175 13.59 -2.92 -15.99
N GLN A 176 12.95 -2.65 -14.85
CA GLN A 176 13.03 -3.51 -13.67
C GLN A 176 11.70 -3.44 -12.93
N VAL A 177 11.25 -4.59 -12.42
CA VAL A 177 10.06 -4.71 -11.58
C VAL A 177 10.37 -5.67 -10.45
N GLY A 178 9.94 -5.33 -9.23
CA GLY A 178 10.22 -6.17 -8.07
C GLY A 178 9.48 -5.72 -6.82
N PRO A 179 9.61 -6.50 -5.73
CA PRO A 179 9.10 -6.08 -4.44
C PRO A 179 9.75 -4.77 -4.00
N ASP A 180 9.02 -3.96 -3.24
CA ASP A 180 9.59 -2.79 -2.58
C ASP A 180 10.28 -3.24 -1.29
N LEU A 181 11.57 -3.56 -1.40
CA LEU A 181 12.38 -4.13 -0.33
C LEU A 181 12.65 -3.10 0.78
N ILE A 182 12.61 -3.58 2.02
CA ILE A 182 12.95 -2.79 3.21
C ILE A 182 14.37 -3.16 3.62
N GLU A 183 15.26 -2.18 3.54
CA GLU A 183 16.62 -2.29 4.04
C GLU A 183 16.73 -1.63 5.42
N PHE A 184 17.32 -2.35 6.36
CA PHE A 184 17.63 -1.82 7.69
C PHE A 184 19.01 -1.17 7.61
N LYS A 185 19.08 0.10 8.01
CA LYS A 185 20.36 0.77 8.21
C LYS A 185 20.80 0.52 9.64
N ASP A 186 22.02 0.02 9.79
CA ASP A 186 22.71 -0.08 11.08
C ASP A 186 23.00 1.31 11.68
#